data_AF-A0A3P3Z1H1-F1
#
_entry.id   AF-A0A3P3Z1H1-F1
#
_cell.length_a   1.000
_cell.length_b   1.000
_cell.length_c   1.000
_cell.angle_alpha   90.00
_cell.angle_beta   90.00
_cell.angle_gamma   90.00
#
_symmetry.space_group_name_H-M   'P 1'
#
loop_
_entity.id
_entity.type
_entity.pdbx_description
1 polymer ?
#
loop_
_entity_poly.entity_id
_entity_poly.type
_entity_poly.pdbx_seq_one_letter_code
_entity_poly.pdbx_strand_id
1 'polypeptide(L)'
;MAFHLLPETDSFLQVLLRPTFAVSFSVVSSLVLLTNYFIEKSTVENSSAPAVLVTGNLWVNVFTFTLFTAGMTFSSSTQITRAIALGQSPPIKISVLRSLPWPLSVVCGSQGNRKLVPFLLYSLLFPGTLVVVLLHLISLGVNNFENALYWQLPLQRYLAWTMLWRLIVTVCVFTTNYLAAHNPTQSVLTPSTDNDD
;
A
#
# COMPACT_ATOMS: atom_id res chain seq x y z
N MET A 1 5.77 29.72 9.70
CA MET A 1 4.56 28.94 10.11
C MET A 1 4.92 28.30 11.45
N ALA A 2 4.17 28.58 12.52
CA ALA A 2 4.50 28.00 13.83
C ALA A 2 4.20 26.49 13.83
N PHE A 3 5.19 25.68 14.19
CA PHE A 3 5.00 24.24 14.38
C PHE A 3 4.22 24.02 15.68
N HIS A 4 3.13 23.26 15.59
CA HIS A 4 2.33 22.87 16.75
C HIS A 4 2.22 21.34 16.79
N LEU A 5 3.33 20.67 17.08
CA LEU A 5 3.33 19.21 17.16
C LEU A 5 2.45 18.76 18.34
N LEU A 6 1.49 17.90 18.04
CA LEU A 6 0.75 17.17 19.06
C LEU A 6 1.68 16.15 19.75
N PRO A 7 1.40 15.76 21.01
CA PRO A 7 2.16 14.72 21.68
C PRO A 7 2.11 13.40 20.90
N GLU A 8 3.21 12.64 20.92
CA GLU A 8 3.29 11.35 20.25
C GLU A 8 2.23 10.36 20.78
N THR A 9 1.63 9.57 19.90
CA THR A 9 0.67 8.52 20.27
C THR A 9 1.28 7.13 20.25
N ASP A 10 0.77 6.27 21.14
CA ASP A 10 1.10 4.85 21.20
C ASP A 10 0.12 3.96 20.40
N SER A 11 -0.92 4.55 19.79
CA SER A 11 -2.02 3.80 19.18
C SER A 11 -2.04 3.90 17.66
N PHE A 12 -1.77 2.78 16.97
CA PHE A 12 -1.99 2.66 15.53
C PHE A 12 -3.45 2.90 15.14
N LEU A 13 -4.37 2.36 15.93
CA LEU A 13 -5.81 2.47 15.66
C LEU A 13 -6.27 3.92 15.62
N GLN A 14 -5.80 4.74 16.58
CA GLN A 14 -6.11 6.17 16.61
C GLN A 14 -5.61 6.93 15.38
N VAL A 15 -4.55 6.45 14.74
CA VAL A 15 -3.96 7.08 13.55
C VAL A 15 -4.65 6.60 12.27
N LEU A 16 -4.97 5.31 12.18
CA LEU A 16 -5.64 4.71 11.02
C LEU A 16 -7.13 5.07 10.93
N LEU A 17 -7.81 5.27 12.06
CA LEU A 17 -9.22 5.70 12.05
C LEU A 17 -9.41 7.19 11.76
N ARG A 18 -8.33 7.96 11.54
CA ARG A 18 -8.47 9.39 11.23
C ARG A 18 -9.08 9.60 9.85
N PRO A 19 -9.93 10.62 9.67
CA PRO A 19 -10.46 10.99 8.36
C PRO A 19 -9.36 11.21 7.31
N THR A 20 -8.20 11.75 7.70
CA THR A 20 -7.05 11.98 6.81
C THR A 20 -6.52 10.70 6.16
N PHE A 21 -6.57 9.57 6.88
CA PHE A 21 -6.28 8.25 6.32
C PHE A 21 -7.49 7.70 5.58
N ALA A 22 -8.62 7.55 6.29
CA ALA A 22 -9.77 6.78 5.82
C ALA A 22 -10.38 7.36 4.54
N VAL A 23 -10.50 8.69 4.45
CA VAL A 23 -11.07 9.35 3.26
C VAL A 23 -10.11 9.22 2.08
N SER A 24 -8.83 9.57 2.26
CA SER A 24 -7.82 9.50 1.20
C SER A 24 -7.68 8.07 0.66
N PHE A 25 -7.58 7.09 1.56
CA PHE A 25 -7.53 5.67 1.20
C PHE A 25 -8.79 5.25 0.44
N SER A 26 -9.98 5.61 0.92
CA SER A 26 -11.25 5.20 0.31
C SER A 26 -11.43 5.78 -1.09
N VAL A 27 -11.11 7.06 -1.28
CA VAL A 27 -11.24 7.75 -2.57
C VAL A 27 -10.27 7.16 -3.59
N VAL A 28 -8.98 7.04 -3.22
CA VAL A 28 -7.96 6.51 -4.11
C VAL A 28 -8.23 5.05 -4.46
N SER A 29 -8.54 4.22 -3.46
CA SER A 29 -8.82 2.80 -3.68
C SER A 29 -10.06 2.61 -4.55
N SER A 30 -11.14 3.36 -4.29
CA SER A 30 -12.36 3.26 -5.09
C SER A 30 -12.12 3.66 -6.55
N LEU A 31 -11.41 4.76 -6.79
CA LEU A 31 -11.09 5.21 -8.14
C LEU A 31 -10.27 4.16 -8.88
N VAL A 32 -9.18 3.69 -8.26
CA VAL A 32 -8.28 2.69 -8.87
C VAL A 32 -9.04 1.39 -9.15
N LEU A 33 -9.82 0.90 -8.20
CA LEU A 33 -10.59 -0.33 -8.33
C LEU A 33 -11.66 -0.22 -9.43
N LEU A 34 -12.47 0.85 -9.43
CA LEU A 34 -13.50 1.06 -10.45
C LEU A 34 -12.90 1.20 -11.85
N THR A 35 -11.85 2.01 -12.01
CA THR A 35 -11.20 2.19 -13.31
C THR A 35 -10.64 0.88 -13.83
N ASN A 36 -9.93 0.11 -12.99
CA ASN A 36 -9.41 -1.20 -13.40
C ASN A 36 -10.53 -2.19 -13.72
N TYR A 37 -11.61 -2.20 -12.94
CA TYR A 37 -12.77 -3.06 -13.20
C TYR A 37 -13.36 -2.80 -14.59
N PHE A 38 -13.62 -1.54 -14.96
CA PHE A 38 -14.22 -1.23 -16.26
C PHE A 38 -13.29 -1.52 -17.42
N ILE A 39 -12.00 -1.19 -17.31
CA ILE A 39 -10.99 -1.48 -18.34
C ILE A 39 -10.88 -2.99 -18.54
N GLU A 40 -10.76 -3.75 -17.45
CA GLU A 40 -10.56 -5.19 -17.50
C GLU A 40 -11.80 -5.93 -17.97
N LYS A 41 -12.99 -5.53 -17.49
CA LYS A 41 -14.27 -6.06 -17.98
C LYS A 41 -14.42 -5.83 -19.49
N SER A 42 -14.20 -4.60 -19.95
CA SER A 42 -14.30 -4.26 -21.38
C SER A 42 -13.29 -5.05 -22.22
N THR A 43 -12.06 -5.21 -21.73
CA THR A 43 -11.02 -5.97 -22.43
C THR A 43 -11.40 -7.43 -22.60
N VAL A 44 -11.96 -8.07 -21.57
CA VAL A 44 -12.33 -9.48 -21.63
C VAL A 44 -13.61 -9.70 -22.44
N GLU A 45 -14.63 -8.83 -22.31
CA GLU A 45 -15.87 -8.96 -23.09
C GLU A 45 -15.65 -8.75 -24.59
N ASN A 46 -14.69 -7.90 -24.97
CA ASN A 46 -14.32 -7.66 -26.37
C ASN A 46 -13.29 -8.67 -26.89
N SER A 47 -12.79 -9.57 -26.05
CA SER A 47 -11.83 -10.61 -26.42
C SER A 47 -12.56 -11.93 -26.68
N SER A 48 -12.10 -12.68 -27.69
CA SER A 48 -12.53 -14.08 -27.88
C SER A 48 -11.85 -15.05 -26.91
N ALA A 49 -10.91 -14.57 -26.08
CA ALA A 49 -10.15 -15.38 -25.14
C ALA A 49 -10.90 -15.55 -23.80
N PRO A 50 -10.75 -16.71 -23.13
CA PRO A 50 -11.33 -16.91 -21.82
C PRO A 50 -10.71 -16.01 -20.75
N ALA A 51 -11.45 -15.73 -19.68
CA ALA A 51 -10.93 -15.01 -18.53
C ALA A 51 -10.03 -15.92 -17.68
N VAL A 52 -8.75 -15.59 -17.58
CA VAL A 52 -7.74 -16.41 -16.88
C VAL A 52 -7.02 -15.57 -15.83
N LEU A 53 -7.15 -15.96 -14.56
CA LEU A 53 -6.61 -15.19 -13.43
C LEU A 53 -5.10 -15.42 -13.24
N VAL A 54 -4.69 -16.68 -13.18
CA VAL A 54 -3.28 -17.06 -13.04
C VAL A 54 -2.76 -17.43 -14.41
N THR A 55 -1.80 -16.65 -14.90
CA THR A 55 -1.08 -16.82 -16.17
C THR A 55 0.40 -16.51 -15.97
N GLY A 56 1.25 -16.83 -16.94
CA GLY A 56 2.66 -16.44 -16.94
C GLY A 56 2.89 -14.92 -16.75
N ASN A 57 1.90 -14.08 -17.10
CA ASN A 57 2.00 -12.62 -16.98
C ASN A 57 1.42 -12.06 -15.66
N LEU A 58 0.85 -12.89 -14.78
CA LEU A 58 0.26 -12.45 -13.50
C LEU A 58 1.25 -11.63 -12.66
N TRP A 59 2.46 -12.16 -12.51
CA TRP A 59 3.63 -11.58 -11.87
C TRP A 59 3.86 -10.15 -12.32
N VAL A 60 3.94 -9.92 -13.64
CA VAL A 60 4.15 -8.60 -14.23
C VAL A 60 3.01 -7.66 -13.87
N ASN A 61 1.76 -8.13 -13.95
CA ASN A 61 0.59 -7.33 -13.60
C ASN A 61 0.59 -6.91 -12.11
N VAL A 62 0.79 -7.88 -11.20
CA VAL A 62 0.82 -7.63 -9.76
C VAL A 62 1.97 -6.68 -9.40
N PHE A 63 3.19 -6.93 -9.90
CA PHE A 63 4.34 -6.08 -9.58
C PHE A 63 4.22 -4.67 -10.19
N THR A 64 3.72 -4.55 -11.42
CA THR A 64 3.50 -3.23 -12.05
C THR A 64 2.46 -2.43 -11.29
N PHE A 65 1.33 -3.06 -10.94
CA PHE A 65 0.30 -2.42 -10.12
C PHE A 65 0.83 -2.01 -8.74
N THR A 66 1.60 -2.89 -8.10
CA THR A 66 2.20 -2.63 -6.78
C THR A 66 3.18 -1.46 -6.84
N LEU A 67 4.05 -1.43 -7.85
CA LEU A 67 5.00 -0.35 -8.07
C LEU A 67 4.29 0.99 -8.29
N PHE A 68 3.28 1.00 -9.16
CA PHE A 68 2.50 2.20 -9.45
C PHE A 68 1.79 2.72 -8.19
N THR A 69 1.13 1.83 -7.45
CA THR A 69 0.44 2.17 -6.20
C THR A 69 1.42 2.70 -5.15
N ALA A 70 2.58 2.05 -5.01
CA ALA A 70 3.62 2.49 -4.07
C ALA A 70 4.19 3.86 -4.45
N GLY A 71 4.47 4.11 -5.73
CA GLY A 71 4.93 5.39 -6.21
C GLY A 71 3.93 6.53 -5.94
N MET A 72 2.66 6.32 -6.29
CA MET A 72 1.59 7.30 -6.05
C MET A 72 1.36 7.56 -4.56
N THR A 73 1.39 6.51 -3.73
CA THR A 73 1.16 6.68 -2.30
C THR A 73 2.36 7.39 -1.64
N PHE A 74 3.58 7.07 -2.08
CA PHE A 74 4.77 7.72 -1.56
C PHE A 74 4.79 9.22 -1.86
N SER A 75 4.42 9.65 -3.07
CA SER A 75 4.38 11.07 -3.44
C SER A 75 3.41 11.88 -2.57
N SER A 76 2.30 11.27 -2.15
CA SER A 76 1.34 11.86 -1.20
C SER A 76 1.84 11.96 0.25
N SER A 77 3.02 11.40 0.57
CA SER A 77 3.56 11.42 1.95
C SER A 77 3.84 12.82 2.48
N THR A 78 4.20 13.75 1.58
CA THR A 78 4.46 15.15 1.94
C THR A 78 3.24 15.83 2.56
N GLN A 79 2.05 15.48 2.10
CA GLN A 79 0.78 15.99 2.64
C GLN A 79 0.54 15.46 4.06
N ILE A 80 0.85 14.18 4.30
CA ILE A 80 0.72 13.56 5.63
C ILE A 80 1.69 14.21 6.62
N THR A 81 2.97 14.31 6.26
CA THR A 81 3.98 14.93 7.13
C THR A 81 3.69 16.39 7.40
N ARG A 82 3.15 17.13 6.42
CA ARG A 82 2.70 18.51 6.59
C ARG A 82 1.51 18.59 7.56
N ALA A 83 0.53 17.70 7.45
CA ALA A 83 -0.60 17.67 8.39
C ALA A 83 -0.14 17.42 9.83
N ILE A 84 0.87 16.57 10.03
CA ILE A 84 1.49 16.32 11.34
C ILE A 84 2.20 17.59 11.85
N ALA A 85 3.04 18.21 11.01
CA ALA A 85 3.76 19.44 11.34
C ALA A 85 2.83 20.60 11.76
N LEU A 86 1.63 20.65 11.17
CA LEU A 86 0.59 21.63 11.48
C LEU A 86 -0.28 21.25 12.70
N GLY A 87 0.02 20.14 13.38
CA GLY A 87 -0.74 19.71 14.57
C GLY A 87 -2.09 19.07 14.28
N GLN A 88 -2.35 18.66 13.04
CA GLN A 88 -3.62 18.01 12.67
C GLN A 88 -3.60 16.50 12.99
N SER A 89 -2.41 15.90 13.10
CA SER A 89 -2.22 14.49 13.46
C SER A 89 -0.99 14.33 14.35
N PRO A 90 -1.03 13.52 15.42
CA PRO A 90 0.13 13.25 16.25
C PRO A 90 1.09 12.28 15.54
N PRO A 91 2.41 12.46 15.66
CA PRO A 91 3.37 11.42 15.29
C PRO A 91 3.19 10.15 16.14
N ILE A 92 3.64 9.00 15.64
CA ILE A 92 3.60 7.72 16.37
C ILE A 92 4.94 7.48 17.04
N LYS A 93 4.96 7.06 18.31
CA LYS A 93 6.22 6.75 18.99
C LYS A 93 7.09 5.78 18.20
N ILE A 94 8.39 6.07 18.15
CA ILE A 94 9.33 5.21 17.41
C ILE A 94 9.39 3.78 17.97
N SER A 95 9.22 3.61 19.29
CA SER A 95 9.14 2.31 19.95
C SER A 95 7.96 1.47 19.45
N VAL A 96 6.84 2.13 19.18
CA VAL A 96 5.62 1.49 18.64
C VAL A 96 5.83 1.13 17.17
N LEU A 97 6.43 2.01 16.35
CA LEU A 97 6.76 1.66 14.96
C LEU A 97 7.75 0.49 14.88
N ARG A 98 8.67 0.37 15.83
CA ARG A 98 9.64 -0.74 15.92
C ARG A 98 9.04 -2.04 16.46
N SER A 99 7.89 -2.01 17.14
CA SER A 99 7.22 -3.22 17.63
C SER A 99 6.39 -3.93 16.55
N LEU A 100 6.25 -3.33 15.37
CA LEU A 100 5.60 -3.97 14.22
C LEU A 100 6.34 -5.26 13.80
N PRO A 101 5.63 -6.26 13.25
CA PRO A 101 6.28 -7.47 12.77
C PRO A 101 7.23 -7.15 11.62
N TRP A 102 8.31 -7.91 11.49
CA TRP A 102 9.17 -7.83 10.32
C TRP A 102 8.36 -8.21 9.06
N PRO A 103 8.47 -7.47 7.93
CA PRO A 103 9.41 -6.39 7.64
C PRO A 103 8.93 -4.96 7.93
N LEU A 104 7.70 -4.78 8.45
CA LEU A 104 7.10 -3.46 8.72
C LEU A 104 7.92 -2.61 9.70
N SER A 105 8.49 -3.21 10.75
CA SER A 105 9.31 -2.49 11.73
C SER A 105 10.54 -1.82 11.13
N VAL A 106 11.14 -2.41 10.10
CA VAL A 106 12.31 -1.85 9.42
C VAL A 106 11.90 -0.62 8.60
N VAL A 107 10.81 -0.73 7.84
CA VAL A 107 10.37 0.36 6.96
C VAL A 107 9.76 1.52 7.73
N CYS A 108 8.90 1.21 8.71
CA CYS A 108 8.20 2.22 9.50
C CYS A 108 9.09 2.79 10.62
N GLY A 109 9.98 1.98 11.22
CA GLY A 109 10.78 2.34 12.39
C GLY A 109 12.23 2.74 12.09
N SER A 110 12.63 2.84 10.82
CA SER A 110 13.94 3.37 10.42
C SER A 110 14.08 4.83 10.83
N GLN A 111 15.27 5.23 11.31
CA GLN A 111 15.51 6.61 11.70
C GLN A 111 15.80 7.50 10.50
N GLY A 112 15.34 8.73 10.59
CA GLY A 112 15.60 9.78 9.61
C GLY A 112 14.57 9.84 8.49
N ASN A 113 14.95 10.49 7.40
CA ASN A 113 14.05 10.71 6.28
C ASN A 113 13.76 9.42 5.53
N ARG A 114 12.48 9.21 5.24
CA ARG A 114 12.02 8.11 4.41
C ARG A 114 12.59 8.22 3.00
N LYS A 115 12.99 7.08 2.44
CA LYS A 115 13.56 7.00 1.09
C LYS A 115 12.60 6.26 0.17
N LEU A 116 12.44 6.76 -1.06
CA LEU A 116 11.56 6.18 -2.06
C LEU A 116 11.99 4.74 -2.43
N VAL A 117 13.27 4.55 -2.77
CA VAL A 117 13.76 3.25 -3.27
C VAL A 117 13.53 2.11 -2.26
N PRO A 118 13.90 2.22 -0.98
CA PRO A 118 13.60 1.18 0.01
C PRO A 118 12.09 0.90 0.17
N PHE A 119 11.25 1.94 0.08
CA PHE A 119 9.81 1.77 0.17
C PHE A 119 9.21 1.04 -1.04
N LEU A 120 9.69 1.33 -2.25
CA LEU A 120 9.27 0.63 -3.47
C LEU A 120 9.71 -0.84 -3.44
N LEU A 121 10.98 -1.09 -3.07
CA LEU A 121 11.52 -2.46 -2.94
C LEU A 121 10.76 -3.27 -1.89
N TYR A 122 10.49 -2.65 -0.73
CA TYR A 122 9.63 -3.26 0.28
C TYR A 122 8.27 -3.59 -0.32
N SER A 123 7.60 -2.64 -0.98
CA SER A 123 6.26 -2.83 -1.53
C SER A 123 6.20 -3.99 -2.55
N LEU A 124 7.23 -4.13 -3.38
CA LEU A 124 7.35 -5.24 -4.33
C LEU A 124 7.51 -6.59 -3.61
N LEU A 125 8.42 -6.66 -2.63
CA LEU A 125 8.62 -7.88 -1.83
C LEU A 125 7.38 -8.21 -0.99
N PHE A 126 6.72 -7.20 -0.45
CA PHE A 126 5.50 -7.29 0.33
C PHE A 126 4.69 -6.00 0.18
N PRO A 127 3.46 -6.02 -0.38
CA PRO A 127 2.57 -7.18 -0.55
C PRO A 127 2.68 -7.91 -1.90
N GLY A 128 3.43 -7.41 -2.89
CA GLY A 128 3.38 -7.92 -4.27
C GLY A 128 3.66 -9.42 -4.38
N THR A 129 4.78 -9.88 -3.81
CA THR A 129 5.15 -11.31 -3.82
C THR A 129 4.14 -12.17 -3.05
N LEU A 130 3.60 -11.67 -1.94
CA LEU A 130 2.58 -12.39 -1.16
C LEU A 130 1.34 -12.70 -2.02
N VAL A 131 0.84 -11.70 -2.75
CA VAL A 131 -0.31 -11.88 -3.64
C VAL A 131 -0.03 -12.90 -4.73
N VAL A 132 1.13 -12.81 -5.38
CA VAL A 132 1.53 -13.76 -6.42
C VAL A 132 1.56 -15.18 -5.86
N VAL A 133 2.25 -15.40 -4.74
CA VAL A 133 2.37 -16.72 -4.11
C VAL A 133 0.99 -17.25 -3.70
N LEU A 134 0.16 -16.44 -3.05
CA LEU A 134 -1.17 -16.87 -2.62
C LEU A 134 -2.06 -17.27 -3.81
N LEU A 135 -2.11 -16.46 -4.86
CA LEU A 135 -2.91 -16.78 -6.05
C LEU A 135 -2.41 -18.07 -6.74
N HIS A 136 -1.11 -18.29 -6.80
CA HIS A 136 -0.53 -19.53 -7.34
C HIS A 136 -0.87 -20.74 -6.45
N LEU A 137 -0.75 -20.63 -5.12
CA LEU A 137 -1.10 -21.71 -4.20
C LEU A 137 -2.60 -22.07 -4.28
N ILE A 138 -3.47 -21.06 -4.36
CA ILE A 138 -4.91 -21.28 -4.53
C ILE A 138 -5.18 -21.95 -5.87
N SER A 139 -4.57 -21.46 -6.96
CA SER A 139 -4.69 -22.07 -8.28
C SER A 139 -4.24 -23.53 -8.30
N LEU A 140 -3.11 -23.84 -7.63
CA LEU A 140 -2.60 -25.21 -7.50
C LEU A 140 -3.59 -26.10 -6.74
N GLY A 141 -4.21 -25.59 -5.67
CA GLY A 141 -5.21 -26.32 -4.91
C GLY A 141 -6.52 -26.57 -5.66
N VAL A 142 -6.91 -25.66 -6.57
CA VAL A 142 -8.17 -25.75 -7.33
C VAL A 142 -8.01 -26.52 -8.65
N ASN A 143 -6.89 -26.32 -9.37
CA ASN A 143 -6.69 -26.83 -10.73
C ASN A 143 -5.68 -27.99 -10.82
N ASN A 144 -5.10 -28.42 -9.70
CA ASN A 144 -3.97 -29.36 -9.62
C ASN A 144 -2.69 -28.83 -10.31
N PHE A 145 -1.60 -29.60 -10.21
CA PHE A 145 -0.27 -29.21 -10.72
C PHE A 145 -0.23 -28.92 -12.22
N GLU A 146 -0.99 -29.68 -13.02
CA GLU A 146 -0.99 -29.59 -14.49
C GLU A 146 -1.52 -28.26 -15.02
N ASN A 147 -2.41 -27.59 -14.26
CA ASN A 147 -3.04 -26.33 -14.63
C ASN A 147 -2.76 -25.20 -13.63
N ALA A 148 -1.72 -25.33 -12.80
CA ALA A 148 -1.41 -24.36 -11.74
C ALA A 148 -1.16 -22.93 -12.29
N LEU A 149 -0.66 -22.82 -13.53
CA LEU A 149 -0.40 -21.56 -14.23
C LEU A 149 -1.52 -21.14 -15.19
N TYR A 150 -2.68 -21.79 -15.12
CA TYR A 150 -3.81 -21.50 -15.98
C TYR A 150 -5.13 -21.69 -15.21
N TRP A 151 -5.55 -20.64 -14.51
CA TRP A 151 -6.81 -20.66 -13.76
C TRP A 151 -7.93 -19.92 -14.50
N GLN A 152 -8.63 -20.65 -15.36
CA GLN A 152 -9.80 -20.14 -16.08
C GLN A 152 -11.02 -20.02 -15.17
N LEU A 153 -11.71 -18.89 -15.23
CA LEU A 153 -12.84 -18.57 -14.37
C LEU A 153 -13.98 -17.91 -15.17
N PRO A 154 -15.24 -18.01 -14.72
CA PRO A 154 -16.30 -17.14 -15.21
C PRO A 154 -15.94 -15.67 -14.98
N LEU A 155 -16.28 -14.79 -15.93
CA LEU A 155 -15.92 -13.36 -15.91
C LEU A 155 -16.19 -12.68 -14.56
N GLN A 156 -17.34 -12.94 -13.95
CA GLN A 156 -17.70 -12.37 -12.64
C GLN A 156 -16.71 -12.77 -11.54
N ARG A 157 -16.30 -14.04 -11.49
CA ARG A 157 -15.34 -14.54 -10.49
C ARG A 157 -13.94 -14.00 -10.77
N TYR A 158 -13.54 -13.96 -12.04
CA TYR A 158 -12.29 -13.35 -12.46
C TYR A 158 -12.18 -11.91 -11.96
N LEU A 159 -13.18 -11.06 -12.27
CA LEU A 159 -13.19 -9.66 -11.85
C LEU A 159 -13.21 -9.51 -10.32
N ALA A 160 -13.93 -10.37 -9.59
CA ALA A 160 -13.93 -10.34 -8.13
C ALA A 160 -12.53 -10.63 -7.56
N TRP A 161 -11.84 -11.65 -8.08
CA TRP A 161 -10.48 -11.97 -7.67
C TRP A 161 -9.49 -10.87 -8.03
N THR A 162 -9.60 -10.29 -9.23
CA THR A 162 -8.69 -9.22 -9.64
C THR A 162 -8.84 -7.96 -8.81
N MET A 163 -10.07 -7.63 -8.42
CA MET A 163 -10.37 -6.54 -7.50
C MET A 163 -9.87 -6.82 -6.08
N LEU A 164 -10.06 -8.05 -5.59
CA LEU A 164 -9.65 -8.44 -4.25
C LEU A 164 -8.13 -8.30 -4.05
N TRP A 165 -7.32 -8.83 -4.97
CA TRP A 165 -5.88 -8.76 -4.78
C TRP A 165 -5.35 -7.33 -4.92
N ARG A 166 -5.93 -6.51 -5.82
CA ARG A 166 -5.59 -5.07 -5.95
C ARG A 166 -5.94 -4.30 -4.69
N LEU A 167 -7.07 -4.62 -4.05
CA LEU A 167 -7.45 -4.06 -2.77
C LEU A 167 -6.43 -4.42 -1.69
N ILE A 168 -6.02 -5.69 -1.59
CA ILE A 168 -4.99 -6.15 -0.63
C ILE A 168 -3.68 -5.36 -0.84
N VAL A 169 -3.21 -5.26 -2.08
CA VAL A 169 -1.99 -4.48 -2.41
C VAL A 169 -2.16 -3.03 -1.95
N THR A 170 -3.27 -2.40 -2.32
CA THR A 170 -3.55 -1.00 -2.00
C THR A 170 -3.59 -0.76 -0.49
N VAL A 171 -4.31 -1.60 0.26
CA VAL A 171 -4.39 -1.52 1.74
C VAL A 171 -3.00 -1.61 2.37
N CYS A 172 -2.22 -2.63 1.99
CA CYS A 172 -0.90 -2.86 2.58
C CYS A 172 0.07 -1.71 2.27
N VAL A 173 0.13 -1.26 1.01
CA VAL A 173 0.99 -0.16 0.58
C VAL A 173 0.57 1.15 1.26
N PHE A 174 -0.72 1.47 1.27
CA PHE A 174 -1.24 2.71 1.83
C PHE A 174 -1.03 2.78 3.34
N THR A 175 -1.36 1.69 4.05
CA THR A 175 -1.15 1.57 5.50
C THR A 175 0.32 1.71 5.85
N THR A 176 1.21 0.98 5.17
CA THR A 176 2.66 1.06 5.44
C THR A 176 3.19 2.46 5.18
N ASN A 177 2.81 3.07 4.06
CA ASN A 177 3.21 4.44 3.74
C ASN A 177 2.76 5.44 4.81
N TYR A 178 1.51 5.31 5.25
CA TYR A 178 0.92 6.20 6.24
C TYR A 178 1.59 6.07 7.60
N LEU A 179 1.82 4.84 8.08
CA LEU A 179 2.53 4.58 9.32
C LEU A 179 3.97 5.09 9.26
N ALA A 180 4.68 4.83 8.16
CA ALA A 180 6.03 5.33 7.98
C ALA A 180 6.05 6.87 7.97
N ALA A 181 5.07 7.54 7.33
CA ALA A 181 4.94 9.00 7.34
C ALA A 181 4.70 9.60 8.74
N HIS A 182 4.23 8.80 9.70
CA HIS A 182 4.06 9.22 11.10
C HIS A 182 5.30 9.01 11.95
N ASN A 183 6.43 8.61 11.36
CA ASN A 183 7.69 8.47 12.07
C ASN A 183 8.21 9.85 12.56
N PRO A 184 8.43 10.04 13.87
CA PRO A 184 8.78 11.33 14.46
C PRO A 184 10.22 11.76 14.14
N THR A 185 11.06 10.83 13.69
CA THR A 185 12.49 11.10 13.39
C THR A 185 12.71 11.73 12.02
N GLN A 186 11.65 12.01 11.27
CA GLN A 186 11.72 12.72 10.01
C GLN A 186 12.13 14.18 10.25
N SER A 187 13.06 14.69 9.43
CA SER A 187 13.58 16.07 9.55
C SER A 187 12.49 17.14 9.58
N VAL A 188 11.42 16.96 8.81
CA VAL A 188 10.28 17.89 8.76
C VAL A 188 9.49 18.00 10.08
N LEU A 189 9.65 17.02 10.98
CA LEU A 189 8.98 16.97 12.28
C LEU A 189 9.93 17.28 13.44
N THR A 190 11.22 17.39 13.17
CA THR A 190 12.22 17.75 14.18
C THR A 190 12.55 19.22 13.99
N PRO A 191 12.23 20.09 14.98
CA PRO A 191 12.59 21.50 14.87
C PRO A 191 14.12 21.62 14.70
N SER A 192 14.55 22.27 13.63
CA SER A 192 15.95 22.63 13.45
C SER A 192 16.35 23.61 14.56
N THR A 193 17.47 23.35 15.23
CA THR A 193 18.06 24.23 16.25
C THR A 193 18.52 25.60 15.70
N ASP A 194 18.33 25.87 14.41
CA ASP A 194 18.89 27.04 13.71
C ASP A 194 17.94 28.25 13.69
N ASN A 195 17.40 28.70 14.84
CA ASN A 195 16.73 30.01 14.92
C ASN A 195 16.84 30.61 16.33
N ASP A 196 18.07 30.65 16.86
CA ASP A 196 18.51 31.65 17.83
C ASP A 196 19.73 32.36 17.21
N ASP A 197 19.48 33.22 16.21
CA ASP A 197 20.38 34.31 15.76
C ASP A 197 19.53 35.47 15.20
#